data_AF-A0A970IID6-F1
#
_entry.id   AF-A0A970IID6-F1
#
_cell.length_a   1.000
_cell.length_b   1.000
_cell.length_c   1.000
_cell.angle_alpha   90.00
_cell.angle_beta   90.00
_cell.angle_gamma   90.00
#
_symmetry.space_group_name_H-M   'P 1'
#
loop_
_entity.id
_entity.type
_entity.pdbx_description
1 polymer ?
#
loop_
_entity_poly.entity_id
_entity_poly.type
_entity_poly.pdbx_seq_one_letter_code
_entity_poly.pdbx_strand_id
1 'polypeptide(L)' 'VAIPEMARFYRHVLIQKRYPHHGALAFAKVGRALFSIFTFLGVQDIGYNQPKGTLYPSENPFA' A
#
# COMPACT_ATOMS: atom_id res chain seq x y z
N VAL A 1 17.01 -6.25 0.56
CA VAL A 1 15.68 -6.88 0.51
C VAL A 1 14.73 -5.90 -0.13
N ALA A 2 14.29 -6.15 -1.37
CA ALA A 2 13.31 -5.30 -2.03
C ALA A 2 11.91 -5.70 -1.53
N ILE A 3 11.12 -4.74 -1.06
CA ILE A 3 9.71 -4.99 -0.68
C ILE A 3 8.97 -5.41 -1.97
N PRO A 4 8.35 -6.60 -2.02
CA PRO A 4 7.64 -7.07 -3.21
C PRO A 4 6.58 -6.05 -3.67
N GLU A 5 6.45 -5.87 -4.98
CA GLU A 5 5.46 -4.98 -5.61
C GLU A 5 5.55 -3.49 -5.21
N MET A 6 6.64 -3.06 -4.54
CA MET A 6 6.78 -1.69 -4.05
C MET A 6 6.76 -0.64 -5.17
N ALA A 7 7.31 -0.96 -6.35
CA ALA A 7 7.28 -0.04 -7.49
C ALA A 7 5.84 0.26 -7.97
N ARG A 8 4.98 -0.77 -8.00
CA ARG A 8 3.56 -0.61 -8.35
C ARG A 8 2.82 0.17 -7.27
N PHE A 9 3.00 -0.18 -6.01
CA PHE A 9 2.43 0.57 -4.89
C PHE A 9 2.86 2.04 -4.89
N TYR A 10 4.14 2.31 -5.14
CA TYR A 10 4.67 3.66 -5.21
C TYR A 10 4.00 4.49 -6.32
N ARG A 11 3.83 3.93 -7.52
CA ARG A 11 3.16 4.60 -8.64
C ARG A 11 1.66 4.82 -8.38
N HIS A 12 0.94 3.76 -8.03
CA HIS A 12 -0.53 3.76 -8.01
C HIS A 12 -1.14 4.23 -6.69
N VAL A 13 -0.35 4.32 -5.63
CA VAL A 13 -0.80 4.83 -4.32
C VAL A 13 -0.05 6.11 -3.96
N LEU A 14 1.26 6.07 -3.79
CA LEU A 14 2.00 7.20 -3.21
C LEU A 14 2.06 8.41 -4.16
N ILE A 15 2.52 8.22 -5.40
CA ILE A 15 2.57 9.30 -6.40
C ILE A 15 1.14 9.73 -6.76
N GLN A 16 0.29 8.78 -7.15
CA GLN A 16 -1.05 9.09 -7.66
C GLN A 16 -1.92 9.83 -6.64
N LYS A 17 -1.84 9.48 -5.36
CA LYS A 17 -2.59 10.15 -4.28
C LYS A 17 -1.83 11.32 -3.64
N ARG A 18 -0.60 11.61 -4.09
CA ARG A 18 0.24 12.72 -3.61
C ARG A 18 0.52 12.67 -2.10
N TYR A 19 0.82 11.47 -1.58
CA TYR A 19 1.20 11.31 -0.18
C TYR A 19 2.56 12.01 0.12
N PRO A 20 2.74 12.57 1.34
CA PRO A 20 4.02 13.15 1.74
C PRO A 20 5.12 12.08 1.83
N HIS A 21 6.38 12.53 1.81
CA HIS A 21 7.55 11.67 1.60
C HIS A 21 8.05 10.90 2.83
N HIS A 22 7.44 11.11 4.00
CA HIS A 22 7.86 10.44 5.23
C HIS A 22 7.17 9.07 5.36
N GLY A 23 7.93 8.08 5.82
CA GLY A 23 7.44 6.75 6.12
C GLY A 23 7.95 6.25 7.47
N ALA A 24 7.27 5.25 8.02
CA ALA A 24 7.70 4.53 9.21
C ALA A 24 8.11 3.11 8.84
N LEU A 25 9.12 2.57 9.53
CA LEU A 25 9.59 1.20 9.36
C LEU A 25 9.39 0.42 10.65
N ALA A 26 8.79 -0.76 10.54
CA ALA A 26 8.72 -1.74 11.63
C ALA A 26 9.52 -2.98 11.25
N PHE A 27 10.29 -3.53 12.20
CA PHE A 27 11.10 -4.73 11.99
C PHE A 27 10.31 -6.04 12.15
N ALA A 28 9.14 -5.99 12.79
CA ALA A 28 8.26 -7.14 13.00
C ALA A 28 7.09 -7.17 11.98
N LYS A 29 6.46 -8.34 11.80
CA LYS A 29 5.27 -8.51 10.94
C LYS A 29 4.01 -7.95 11.61
N VAL A 30 3.84 -6.63 11.56
CA VAL A 30 2.76 -5.91 12.27
C VAL A 30 1.56 -5.52 11.40
N GLY A 31 1.54 -5.88 10.11
CA GLY A 31 0.50 -5.43 9.16
C GLY A 31 -0.93 -5.73 9.59
N ARG A 32 -1.19 -6.91 10.18
CA ARG A 32 -2.52 -7.28 10.69
C ARG A 32 -2.97 -6.37 11.84
N ALA A 33 -2.07 -6.11 12.80
CA ALA A 33 -2.37 -5.26 13.94
C ALA A 33 -2.65 -3.82 13.52
N LEU A 34 -1.82 -3.27 12.61
CA LEU A 34 -2.01 -1.94 12.05
C LEU A 34 -3.35 -1.82 11.29
N PHE A 35 -3.69 -2.80 10.45
CA PHE A 35 -4.97 -2.81 9.75
C PHE A 35 -6.16 -2.78 10.72
N SER A 36 -6.14 -3.62 11.77
CA SER A 36 -7.21 -3.66 12.78
C SER A 36 -7.34 -2.34 13.55
N ILE A 37 -6.23 -1.74 14.00
CA ILE A 37 -6.27 -0.48 14.74
C ILE A 37 -6.74 0.67 13.84
N PHE A 38 -6.24 0.78 12.61
CA PHE A 38 -6.67 1.82 11.68
C PHE A 38 -8.15 1.69 11.32
N THR A 39 -8.64 0.46 11.14
CA THR A 39 -10.08 0.21 10.93
C THR A 39 -10.89 0.65 12.15
N PHE A 40 -10.45 0.30 13.37
CA PHE A 40 -11.13 0.71 14.61
C PHE A 40 -11.16 2.23 14.79
N LEU A 41 -10.08 2.93 14.41
CA LEU A 41 -9.98 4.39 14.45
C LEU A 41 -10.73 5.08 13.29
N GLY A 42 -11.38 4.34 12.39
CA GLY A 42 -12.16 4.89 11.29
C GLY A 42 -11.34 5.38 10.10
N VAL A 43 -10.07 4.99 9.97
CA VAL A 43 -9.23 5.32 8.82
C VAL A 43 -9.77 4.64 7.56
N GLN A 44 -10.16 5.43 6.57
CA GLN A 44 -10.80 4.92 5.34
C GLN A 44 -9.79 4.60 4.22
N ASP A 45 -8.65 5.30 4.17
CA ASP A 45 -7.64 5.06 3.13
C ASP A 45 -6.50 4.20 3.67
N ILE A 46 -6.59 2.89 3.43
CA ILE A 46 -5.55 1.92 3.79
C ILE A 46 -5.11 1.19 2.53
N GLY A 47 -3.87 1.42 2.10
CA GLY A 47 -3.25 0.76 0.96
C GLY A 47 -2.31 -0.36 1.36
N TYR A 48 -2.15 -1.34 0.46
CA TYR A 48 -1.12 -2.38 0.56
C TYR A 48 -0.53 -2.68 -0.81
N ASN A 49 0.66 -3.27 -0.83
CA ASN A 49 1.30 -3.74 -2.04
C ASN A 49 0.49 -4.90 -2.64
N GLN A 50 -0.37 -4.60 -3.61
CA GLN A 50 -1.20 -5.61 -4.27
C GLN A 50 -0.32 -6.65 -5.00
N PRO A 51 -0.64 -7.95 -4.92
CA PRO A 51 0.12 -8.98 -5.61
C PRO A 51 0.01 -8.82 -7.13
N LYS A 52 0.91 -9.45 -7.89
CA LYS A 52 0.99 -9.34 -9.37
C LYS A 52 -0.33 -9.66 -10.10
N GLY A 53 -1.17 -10.53 -9.54
CA GLY A 53 -2.46 -10.91 -10.12
C GLY A 53 -3.64 -10.00 -9.75
N THR A 54 -3.41 -8.97 -8.93
CA THR A 54 -4.45 -8.02 -8.52
C THR A 54 -4.09 -6.64 -9.04
N LEU A 55 -4.97 -6.08 -9.87
CA LEU A 55 -4.75 -4.79 -10.50
C LEU A 55 -5.17 -3.65 -9.57
N TYR A 56 -4.36 -2.60 -9.53
CA TYR A 56 -4.83 -1.30 -9.04
C TYR A 56 -5.87 -0.75 -10.03
N PRO A 57 -6.86 0.05 -9.58
CA PRO A 57 -7.90 0.60 -10.47
C PRO A 57 -7.37 1.41 -11.66
N SER A 58 -6.15 1.94 -11.54
CA SER A 58 -5.47 2.72 -12.59
C SER A 58 -4.60 1.89 -13.55
N GLU A 59 -4.49 0.58 -13.35
CA GLU A 59 -3.71 -0.29 -14.23
C GLU A 59 -4.56 -0.78 -15.41
N ASN A 60 -3.93 -0.91 -16.58
CA ASN A 60 -4.58 -1.43 -17.78
C ASN A 60 -4.61 -2.97 -17.71
N PRO A 61 -5.79 -3.62 -17.71
CA PRO A 61 -5.89 -5.09 -17.66
C PRO A 61 -5.41 -5.81 -18.94
N PHE A 62 -5.11 -5.07 -20.00
CA PHE A 62 -4.67 -5.60 -21.31
C PHE A 62 -3.21 -5.26 -21.66
N ALA A 63 -2.46 -4.66 -20.73
CA ALA A 63 -1.04 -4.30 -20.92
C ALA A 63 -0.07 -5.40 -20.48
#